data_AF-A0A821JG68-F1
#
_entry.id   AF-A0A821JG68-F1
#
_cell.length_a   1.000
_cell.length_b   1.000
_cell.length_c   1.000
_cell.angle_alpha   90.00
_cell.angle_beta   90.00
_cell.angle_gamma   90.00
#
_symmetry.space_group_name_H-M   'P 1'
#
loop_
_entity.id
_entity.type
_entity.pdbx_description
1 polymer ?
#
loop_
_entity_poly.entity_id
_entity_poly.type
_entity_poly.pdbx_seq_one_letter_code
_entity_poly.pdbx_strand_id
1 'polypeptide(L)'
;MHLHFNHRHFIYNSIIEHFQALSQHQSPPPRTHKRSRDALKRRNKIRHNALKHEQQQFYIKRNIDIHWKPKNIKQLFAQYNIKYARLSEVHKHVIKIHFNNPKDRDHADEQLPTDIFNEEHFHQYSHIEQ
;
A
#
# COMPACT_ATOMS: atom_id res chain seq x y z
N MET A 1 -18.73 30.26 -31.70
CA MET A 1 -20.17 30.21 -31.35
C MET A 1 -20.37 31.18 -30.18
N HIS A 2 -20.83 32.41 -30.45
CA HIS A 2 -21.04 33.42 -29.40
C HIS A 2 -22.54 33.59 -29.18
N LEU A 3 -23.01 33.38 -27.95
CA LEU A 3 -24.38 33.63 -27.58
C LEU A 3 -24.65 35.13 -27.64
N HIS A 4 -25.59 35.53 -28.50
CA HIS A 4 -25.99 36.94 -28.68
C HIS A 4 -26.45 37.52 -27.34
N PHE A 5 -26.08 38.77 -27.04
CA PHE A 5 -26.28 39.42 -25.74
C PHE A 5 -27.73 39.32 -25.23
N ASN A 6 -28.70 39.44 -26.14
CA ASN A 6 -30.14 39.39 -25.86
C ASN A 6 -30.63 38.02 -25.35
N HIS A 7 -29.90 36.93 -25.61
CA HIS A 7 -30.27 35.59 -25.14
C HIS A 7 -29.66 35.24 -23.77
N ARG A 8 -28.77 36.08 -23.23
CA ARG A 8 -28.17 35.84 -21.90
C ARG A 8 -29.22 35.78 -20.82
N HIS A 9 -30.21 36.68 -20.84
CA HIS A 9 -31.28 36.69 -19.85
C HIS A 9 -32.10 35.39 -19.85
N PHE A 10 -32.43 34.87 -21.04
CA PHE A 10 -33.15 33.61 -21.17
C PHE A 10 -32.34 32.42 -20.62
N ILE A 11 -31.02 32.42 -20.85
CA ILE A 11 -30.11 31.39 -20.31
C ILE A 11 -29.98 31.51 -18.79
N TYR A 12 -29.86 32.72 -18.25
CA TYR A 12 -29.81 32.90 -16.80
C TYR A 12 -31.12 32.45 -16.14
N ASN A 13 -32.26 32.79 -16.73
CA ASN A 13 -33.56 32.37 -16.19
C ASN A 13 -33.74 30.85 -16.25
N SER A 14 -33.37 30.21 -17.37
CA SER A 14 -33.46 28.74 -17.48
C SER A 14 -32.51 28.01 -16.52
N ILE A 15 -31.33 28.57 -16.26
CA ILE A 15 -30.41 28.06 -15.23
C ILE A 15 -31.02 28.21 -13.84
N ILE A 16 -31.58 29.38 -13.51
CA ILE A 16 -32.22 29.65 -12.22
C ILE A 16 -33.41 28.71 -12.00
N GLU A 17 -34.29 28.58 -12.99
CA GLU A 17 -35.44 27.68 -12.97
C GLU A 17 -35.01 26.21 -12.81
N HIS A 18 -33.94 25.80 -13.48
CA HIS A 18 -33.39 24.45 -13.33
C HIS A 18 -32.91 24.18 -11.90
N PHE A 19 -32.17 25.10 -11.30
CA PHE A 19 -31.71 24.94 -9.92
C PHE A 19 -32.86 25.02 -8.91
N GLN A 20 -33.88 25.85 -9.17
CA GLN A 20 -35.10 25.88 -8.36
C GLN A 20 -35.84 24.54 -8.44
N ALA A 21 -36.01 23.96 -9.64
CA ALA A 21 -36.60 22.64 -9.81
C ALA A 21 -35.81 21.54 -9.08
N LEU A 22 -34.48 21.56 -9.18
CA LEU A 22 -33.60 20.64 -8.44
C LEU A 22 -33.72 20.79 -6.92
N SER A 23 -33.92 22.01 -6.42
CA SER A 23 -34.09 22.26 -4.98
C SER A 23 -35.45 21.78 -4.44
N GLN A 24 -36.46 21.69 -5.30
CA GLN A 24 -37.80 21.21 -4.96
C GLN A 24 -37.93 19.69 -5.06
N HIS A 25 -36.98 19.02 -5.74
CA HIS A 25 -36.90 17.57 -5.70
C HIS A 25 -36.53 17.12 -4.29
N GLN A 26 -37.48 16.45 -3.62
CA GLN A 26 -37.18 15.75 -2.37
C GLN A 26 -36.00 14.82 -2.61
N SER A 27 -34.91 15.05 -1.87
CA SER A 27 -33.79 14.13 -1.84
C SER A 27 -34.34 12.73 -1.55
N PRO A 28 -33.99 11.70 -2.34
CA PRO A 28 -34.49 10.36 -2.10
C PRO A 28 -34.22 9.98 -0.64
N PRO A 29 -35.16 9.31 0.03
CA PRO A 29 -35.00 8.98 1.44
C PRO A 29 -33.65 8.27 1.63
N PRO A 30 -32.87 8.64 2.68
CA PRO A 30 -31.58 8.04 2.91
C PRO A 30 -31.75 6.53 2.96
N ARG A 31 -30.91 5.79 2.23
CA ARG A 31 -30.99 4.33 2.14
C ARG A 31 -31.00 3.74 3.56
N THR A 32 -32.16 3.26 4.01
CA THR A 32 -32.38 2.69 5.35
C THR A 32 -31.84 1.26 5.46
N HIS A 33 -31.61 0.59 4.33
CA HIS A 33 -31.11 -0.78 4.30
C HIS A 33 -29.62 -0.85 4.68
N LYS A 34 -29.35 -1.17 5.95
CA LYS A 34 -28.05 -1.67 6.37
C LYS A 34 -27.83 -3.05 5.76
N ARG A 35 -26.62 -3.29 5.24
CA ARG A 35 -26.22 -4.62 4.75
C ARG A 35 -26.29 -5.62 5.91
N SER A 36 -26.74 -6.84 5.62
CA SER A 36 -26.66 -7.93 6.61
C SER A 36 -25.22 -8.22 7.00
N ARG A 37 -25.03 -8.84 8.17
CA ARG A 37 -23.70 -9.24 8.67
C ARG A 37 -22.98 -10.14 7.66
N ASP A 38 -23.71 -11.04 6.98
CA ASP A 38 -23.12 -11.94 5.97
C ASP A 38 -22.69 -11.21 4.70
N ALA A 39 -23.45 -10.21 4.25
CA ALA A 39 -23.06 -9.38 3.12
C ALA A 39 -21.80 -8.55 3.45
N LEU A 40 -21.68 -8.04 4.68
CA LEU A 40 -20.47 -7.37 5.15
C LEU A 40 -19.28 -8.33 5.24
N LYS A 41 -19.48 -9.53 5.82
CA LYS A 41 -18.44 -10.55 5.94
C LYS A 41 -17.89 -10.98 4.58
N ARG A 42 -18.77 -11.25 3.60
CA ARG A 42 -18.37 -11.58 2.23
C ARG A 42 -17.56 -10.46 1.58
N ARG A 43 -18.03 -9.21 1.67
CA ARG A 43 -17.32 -8.05 1.12
C ARG A 43 -15.93 -7.88 1.75
N ASN A 44 -15.82 -8.01 3.08
CA ASN A 44 -14.56 -7.89 3.78
C ASN A 44 -13.59 -9.03 3.42
N LYS A 45 -14.09 -10.26 3.25
CA LYS A 45 -13.28 -11.39 2.78
C LYS A 45 -12.71 -11.13 1.38
N ILE A 46 -13.53 -10.66 0.44
CA ILE A 46 -13.09 -10.32 -0.91
C ILE A 46 -12.02 -9.22 -0.87
N ARG A 47 -12.27 -8.15 -0.11
CA ARG A 47 -11.30 -7.04 0.04
C ARG A 47 -9.99 -7.52 0.68
N HIS A 48 -10.07 -8.33 1.72
CA HIS A 48 -8.89 -8.87 2.39
C HIS A 48 -8.06 -9.73 1.45
N ASN A 49 -8.71 -10.59 0.65
CA ASN A 49 -8.01 -11.43 -0.32
C ASN A 49 -7.34 -10.61 -1.44
N ALA A 50 -8.02 -9.58 -1.93
CA ALA A 50 -7.44 -8.67 -2.92
C ALA A 50 -6.20 -7.95 -2.37
N LEU A 51 -6.30 -7.39 -1.16
CA LEU A 51 -5.18 -6.73 -0.50
C LEU A 51 -4.03 -7.70 -0.24
N LYS A 52 -4.34 -8.92 0.21
CA LYS A 52 -3.32 -9.96 0.45
C LYS A 52 -2.56 -10.32 -0.83
N HIS A 53 -3.26 -10.41 -1.97
CA HIS A 53 -2.64 -10.70 -3.25
C HIS A 53 -1.73 -9.55 -3.72
N GLU A 54 -2.18 -8.31 -3.54
CA GLU A 54 -1.37 -7.11 -3.83
C GLU A 54 -0.09 -7.09 -2.97
N GLN A 55 -0.21 -7.32 -1.67
CA GLN A 55 0.92 -7.36 -0.73
C GLN A 55 1.94 -8.46 -1.04
N GLN A 56 1.53 -9.58 -1.66
CA GLN A 56 2.47 -10.64 -2.07
C GLN A 56 3.48 -10.18 -3.12
N GLN A 57 3.23 -9.06 -3.80
CA GLN A 57 4.11 -8.47 -4.81
C GLN A 57 5.18 -7.56 -4.19
N PHE A 58 4.99 -7.10 -2.95
CA PHE A 58 5.92 -6.19 -2.28
C PHE A 58 6.99 -7.00 -1.56
N TYR A 59 8.01 -7.41 -2.30
CA TYR A 59 9.15 -8.12 -1.73
C TYR A 59 10.46 -7.74 -2.40
N ILE A 60 11.54 -7.95 -1.67
CA ILE A 60 12.91 -7.89 -2.17
C ILE A 60 13.53 -9.27 -2.04
N LYS A 61 14.36 -9.65 -3.01
CA LYS A 61 15.22 -10.83 -2.96
C LYS A 61 16.66 -10.38 -2.84
N ARG A 62 17.40 -10.99 -1.92
CA ARG A 62 18.84 -10.80 -1.80
C ARG A 62 19.51 -12.16 -1.66
N ASN A 63 20.71 -12.28 -2.22
CA ASN A 63 21.59 -13.39 -1.89
C ASN A 63 22.02 -13.25 -0.44
N ILE A 64 22.23 -14.35 0.25
CA ILE A 64 22.58 -14.39 1.65
C ILE A 64 23.57 -15.51 1.90
N ASP A 65 24.65 -15.15 2.56
CA ASP A 65 25.67 -16.10 2.98
C ASP A 65 25.20 -16.97 4.18
N ILE A 66 25.78 -18.16 4.32
CA ILE A 66 25.41 -19.15 5.33
C ILE A 66 25.63 -18.69 6.79
N HIS A 67 26.51 -17.72 6.98
CA HIS A 67 26.83 -17.16 8.30
C HIS A 67 25.70 -16.30 8.85
N TRP A 68 24.89 -15.68 7.99
CA TRP A 68 23.75 -14.85 8.40
C TRP A 68 22.63 -15.68 9.03
N LYS A 69 22.46 -15.55 10.34
CA LYS A 69 21.35 -16.16 11.07
C LYS A 69 20.15 -15.21 11.16
N PRO A 70 18.91 -15.74 11.29
CA PRO A 70 17.72 -14.91 11.41
C PRO A 70 17.78 -13.86 12.51
N LYS A 71 18.51 -14.11 13.60
CA LYS A 71 18.71 -13.13 14.68
C LYS A 71 19.49 -11.90 14.18
N ASN A 72 20.64 -12.13 13.54
CA ASN A 72 21.54 -11.08 13.05
C ASN A 72 20.86 -10.23 11.98
N ILE A 73 20.09 -10.86 11.08
CA ILE A 73 19.32 -10.16 10.04
C ILE A 73 18.29 -9.21 10.66
N LYS A 74 17.60 -9.66 11.73
CA LYS A 74 16.63 -8.82 12.44
C LYS A 74 17.29 -7.64 13.14
N GLN A 75 18.46 -7.86 13.76
CA GLN A 75 19.23 -6.79 14.41
C GLN A 75 19.70 -5.76 13.38
N LEU A 76 20.26 -6.22 12.26
CA LEU A 76 20.63 -5.38 11.13
C LEU A 76 19.43 -4.53 10.66
N PHE A 77 18.26 -5.14 10.45
CA PHE A 77 17.07 -4.39 10.05
C PHE A 77 16.63 -3.35 11.08
N ALA A 78 16.80 -3.64 12.38
CA ALA A 78 16.54 -2.64 13.41
C ALA A 78 17.52 -1.46 13.33
N GLN A 79 18.80 -1.71 13.08
CA GLN A 79 19.83 -0.67 12.91
C GLN A 79 19.54 0.25 11.72
N TYR A 80 19.08 -0.32 10.60
CA TYR A 80 18.70 0.45 9.40
C TYR A 80 17.24 0.94 9.43
N ASN A 81 16.51 0.76 10.53
CA ASN A 81 15.09 1.13 10.68
C ASN A 81 14.17 0.54 9.59
N ILE A 82 14.48 -0.68 9.14
CA ILE A 82 13.76 -1.36 8.07
C ILE A 82 12.52 -2.05 8.63
N LYS A 83 11.35 -1.60 8.20
CA LYS A 83 10.06 -2.19 8.55
C LYS A 83 9.72 -3.26 7.53
N TYR A 84 9.64 -4.52 7.98
CA TYR A 84 9.25 -5.65 7.14
C TYR A 84 8.04 -6.38 7.73
N ALA A 85 7.26 -7.01 6.87
CA ALA A 85 6.08 -7.79 7.26
C ALA A 85 6.44 -9.24 7.59
N ARG A 86 7.24 -9.87 6.73
CA ARG A 86 7.66 -11.26 6.89
C ARG A 86 9.02 -11.50 6.26
N LEU A 87 9.86 -12.20 7.00
CA LEU A 87 11.08 -12.79 6.47
C LEU A 87 10.78 -14.24 6.06
N SER A 88 11.03 -14.59 4.80
CA SER A 88 10.97 -15.99 4.36
C SER A 88 12.16 -16.77 4.91
N GLU A 89 11.98 -18.09 5.02
CA GLU A 89 13.10 -19.00 5.23
C GLU A 89 14.11 -18.86 4.08
N VAL A 90 15.39 -18.97 4.42
CA VAL A 90 16.48 -18.92 3.46
C VAL A 90 16.42 -20.18 2.60
N HIS A 91 16.29 -20.01 1.29
CA HIS A 91 16.27 -21.12 0.34
C HIS A 91 17.27 -20.85 -0.78
N LYS A 92 18.17 -21.81 -1.04
CA LYS A 92 19.23 -21.69 -2.04
C LYS A 92 20.05 -20.40 -1.88
N HIS A 93 20.44 -20.07 -0.64
CA HIS A 93 21.19 -18.84 -0.34
C HIS A 93 20.49 -17.55 -0.78
N VAL A 94 19.16 -17.56 -0.84
CA VAL A 94 18.34 -16.38 -1.13
C VAL A 94 17.37 -16.15 0.01
N ILE A 95 17.30 -14.90 0.46
CA ILE A 95 16.30 -14.43 1.41
C ILE A 95 15.27 -13.56 0.70
N LYS A 96 14.00 -13.80 1.05
CA LYS A 96 12.88 -13.00 0.54
C LYS A 96 12.28 -12.19 1.69
N ILE A 97 12.37 -10.87 1.57
CA ILE A 97 11.87 -9.92 2.57
C ILE A 97 10.56 -9.37 2.02
N HIS A 98 9.45 -9.58 2.73
CA HIS A 98 8.13 -9.10 2.33
C HIS A 98 7.75 -7.84 3.10
N PHE A 99 7.01 -6.95 2.45
CA PHE A 99 6.60 -5.65 2.97
C PHE A 99 5.08 -5.49 2.89
N ASN A 100 4.51 -4.67 3.77
CA ASN A 100 3.06 -4.42 3.79
C ASN A 100 2.63 -3.38 2.75
N ASN A 101 3.55 -2.52 2.34
CA ASN A 101 3.33 -1.41 1.41
C ASN A 101 4.59 -1.19 0.56
N PRO A 102 4.45 -0.53 -0.61
CA PRO A 102 5.58 -0.31 -1.51
C PRO A 102 6.60 0.69 -0.96
N LYS A 103 6.21 1.65 -0.11
CA LYS A 103 7.14 2.64 0.45
C LYS A 103 8.19 2.00 1.37
N ASP A 104 7.76 1.08 2.22
CA ASP A 104 8.68 0.33 3.10
C ASP A 104 9.62 -0.56 2.28
N ARG A 105 9.11 -1.13 1.17
CA ARG A 105 9.95 -1.88 0.21
C ARG A 105 10.99 -0.95 -0.41
N ASP A 106 10.59 0.19 -0.96
CA ASP A 106 11.49 1.10 -1.67
C ASP A 106 12.56 1.65 -0.74
N HIS A 107 12.17 2.05 0.47
CA HIS A 107 13.09 2.44 1.51
C HIS A 107 14.10 1.33 1.85
N ALA A 108 13.63 0.09 1.99
CA ALA A 108 14.53 -1.04 2.25
C ALA A 108 15.46 -1.34 1.08
N ASP A 109 15.01 -1.17 -0.16
CA ASP A 109 15.82 -1.39 -1.37
C ASP A 109 16.93 -0.33 -1.49
N GLU A 110 16.63 0.92 -1.10
CA GLU A 110 17.61 2.01 -1.03
C GLU A 110 18.64 1.82 0.10
N GLN A 111 18.20 1.33 1.28
CA GLN A 111 19.07 1.18 2.45
C GLN A 111 19.88 -0.13 2.46
N LEU A 112 19.45 -1.16 1.74
CA LEU A 112 20.13 -2.45 1.68
C LEU A 112 20.84 -2.64 0.33
N PRO A 113 22.15 -2.39 0.27
CA PRO A 113 22.97 -2.80 -0.86
C PRO A 113 22.75 -4.27 -1.23
N THR A 114 22.93 -4.60 -2.50
CA THR A 114 22.76 -5.97 -3.00
C THR A 114 23.62 -7.00 -2.25
N ASP A 115 24.79 -6.56 -1.80
CA ASP A 115 25.86 -7.41 -1.25
C ASP A 115 25.94 -7.37 0.29
N ILE A 116 24.96 -6.73 0.94
CA ILE A 116 24.99 -6.53 2.40
C ILE A 116 24.98 -7.83 3.19
N PHE A 117 24.49 -8.91 2.61
CA PHE A 117 24.45 -10.24 3.24
C PHE A 117 25.60 -11.16 2.80
N ASN A 118 26.70 -10.59 2.28
CA ASN A 118 27.90 -11.36 1.99
C ASN A 118 28.70 -11.64 3.28
N GLU A 119 29.68 -12.54 3.18
CA GLU A 119 30.56 -12.92 4.28
C GLU A 119 31.39 -11.74 4.82
N GLU A 120 31.92 -10.89 3.92
CA GLU A 120 32.71 -9.70 4.32
C GLU A 120 31.92 -8.74 5.21
N HIS A 121 30.67 -8.43 4.83
CA HIS A 121 29.78 -7.58 5.61
C HIS A 121 29.38 -8.24 6.94
N PHE A 122 29.25 -9.58 6.96
CA PHE A 122 29.01 -10.31 8.21
C PHE A 122 30.14 -10.11 9.21
N HIS A 123 31.40 -10.22 8.76
CA HIS A 123 32.56 -10.00 9.62
C HIS A 123 32.60 -8.56 10.15
N GLN A 124 32.42 -7.56 9.28
CA GLN A 124 32.35 -6.16 9.69
C GLN A 124 31.24 -5.91 10.73
N TYR A 125 30.05 -6.46 10.51
CA TYR A 125 28.94 -6.37 11.45
C TYR A 125 29.28 -7.04 12.80
N SER A 126 29.85 -8.24 12.75
CA SER A 126 30.18 -9.02 13.95
C SER A 126 31.25 -8.38 14.84
N HIS A 127 32.16 -7.58 14.26
CA HIS A 127 33.17 -6.84 15.01
C HIS A 127 32.62 -5.59 15.71
N ILE A 128 31.46 -5.07 15.29
CA ILE A 128 30.82 -3.90 15.90
C ILE A 128 29.98 -4.30 17.13
N GLU A 129 29.57 -5.56 17.26
CA GLU A 129 28.78 -6.06 18.40
C GLU A 129 29.61 -6.68 19.55
N GLN A 130 30.94 -6.54 19.56
CA GLN A 130 31.79 -6.89 20.71
C GLN A 130 32.00 -5.68 21.63
#